data_AF-A0A7C6ZVX2-F1
#
_entry.id   AF-A0A7C6ZVX2-F1
#
_cell.length_a   1.000
_cell.length_b   1.000
_cell.length_c   1.000
_cell.angle_alpha   90.00
_cell.angle_beta   90.00
_cell.angle_gamma   90.00
#
_symmetry.space_group_name_H-M   'P 1'
#
loop_
_entity.id
_entity.type
_entity.pdbx_description
1 polymer ?
#
loop_
_entity_poly.entity_id
_entity_poly.type
_entity_poly.pdbx_seq_one_letter_code
_entity_poly.pdbx_strand_id
1 'polypeptide(L)'
;MGSDCEYTRIVLESLIAARIKISAVWLAGQNLPGLAEDATIKPLLPPNADIAENDPNSLALTSTFASESVLTMTWEHGIPLYGIKRIKAVETMRILKSLAPTLGVVACFPRLITEALLAVPRLGFLNVHPSLLPEYRGPAPLFWQLRAGEQRTGVTVHWMDAQFDTGPIAAQRLVPLSDGISEHDATRLMARAGGRVLVDVLHHVTGGEMPYRKQPPGGSYQPWPHAEDFIISAEWAARRIFNFMRATVVWGHPYILDLEGQRWLLSDALSWSNYTTLETPYEINGDIFTLRCSPGTLQARLYRPNA
;
A
#
# COMPACT_ATOMS: atom_id res chain seq x y z
N MET A 1 10.64 -4.18 -2.85
CA MET A 1 9.71 -3.14 -2.36
C MET A 1 10.13 -2.70 -0.97
N GLY A 2 10.22 -1.38 -0.74
CA GLY A 2 10.52 -0.80 0.56
C GLY A 2 9.30 -0.11 1.14
N SER A 3 9.36 0.30 2.40
CA SER A 3 8.30 1.08 3.04
C SER A 3 8.34 2.57 2.69
N ASP A 4 9.33 3.01 1.91
CA ASP A 4 9.34 4.32 1.25
C ASP A 4 8.48 4.21 -0.02
N CYS A 5 7.18 4.39 0.18
CA CYS A 5 6.19 4.34 -0.88
C CYS A 5 5.17 5.46 -0.67
N GLU A 6 4.40 5.75 -1.72
CA GLU A 6 3.43 6.85 -1.69
C GLU A 6 2.37 6.67 -0.61
N TYR A 7 1.96 5.44 -0.32
CA TYR A 7 1.00 5.15 0.74
C TYR A 7 1.52 5.59 2.13
N THR A 8 2.76 5.19 2.48
CA THR A 8 3.42 5.61 3.73
C THR A 8 3.56 7.12 3.81
N ARG A 9 3.99 7.75 2.70
CA ARG A 9 4.18 9.21 2.61
C ARG A 9 2.89 9.96 2.95
N ILE A 10 1.77 9.61 2.31
CA ILE A 10 0.48 10.28 2.53
C ILE A 10 -0.06 10.05 3.95
N VAL A 11 0.18 8.86 4.53
CA VAL A 11 -0.18 8.61 5.94
C VAL A 11 0.66 9.50 6.87
N LEU A 12 1.96 9.62 6.61
CA LEU A 12 2.85 10.51 7.37
C LEU A 12 2.43 11.98 7.25
N GLU A 13 2.08 12.46 6.06
CA GLU A 13 1.53 13.82 5.85
C GLU A 13 0.31 14.08 6.74
N SER A 14 -0.58 13.08 6.84
CA SER A 14 -1.79 13.21 7.64
C SER A 14 -1.45 13.40 9.13
N LEU A 15 -0.44 12.70 9.64
CA LEU A 15 0.03 12.85 11.01
C LEU A 15 0.68 14.22 11.26
N ILE A 16 1.52 14.68 10.33
CA ILE A 16 2.18 15.99 10.40
C ILE A 16 1.15 17.12 10.34
N ALA A 17 0.20 17.05 9.41
CA ALA A 17 -0.87 18.03 9.25
C ALA A 17 -1.77 18.09 10.50
N ALA A 18 -2.02 16.95 11.15
CA ALA A 18 -2.73 16.86 12.43
C ALA A 18 -1.88 17.26 13.65
N ARG A 19 -0.62 17.66 13.46
CA ARG A 19 0.33 18.05 14.51
C ARG A 19 0.55 16.95 15.56
N ILE A 20 0.47 15.68 15.13
CA ILE A 20 0.87 14.55 15.97
C ILE A 20 2.39 14.62 16.16
N LYS A 21 2.86 14.53 17.41
CA LYS A 21 4.30 14.50 17.71
C LYS A 21 4.90 13.18 17.24
N ILE A 22 5.86 13.24 16.31
CA ILE A 22 6.56 12.08 15.76
C ILE A 22 7.97 12.04 16.34
N SER A 23 8.32 10.99 17.08
CA SER A 23 9.66 10.83 17.66
C SER A 23 10.68 10.30 16.66
N ALA A 24 10.26 9.45 15.73
CA ALA A 24 11.08 8.94 14.64
C ALA A 24 10.21 8.31 13.54
N VAL A 25 10.76 8.22 12.33
CA VAL A 25 10.22 7.44 11.21
C VAL A 25 11.20 6.31 10.87
N TRP A 26 10.66 5.13 10.60
CA TRP A 26 11.43 3.92 10.33
C TRP A 26 11.08 3.38 8.95
N LEU A 27 12.09 3.21 8.10
CA LEU A 27 11.93 2.68 6.75
C LEU A 27 12.62 1.33 6.59
N ALA A 28 11.98 0.36 5.97
CA ALA A 28 12.61 -0.92 5.59
C ALA A 28 12.85 -0.98 4.08
N GLY A 29 14.01 -1.49 3.66
CA GLY A 29 14.36 -1.66 2.25
C GLY A 29 15.86 -1.95 2.06
N GLN A 30 16.23 -2.46 0.88
CA GLN A 30 17.64 -2.78 0.55
C GLN A 30 18.42 -1.57 0.00
N ASN A 31 17.74 -0.53 -0.50
CA ASN A 31 18.36 0.62 -1.20
C ASN A 31 18.04 1.96 -0.53
N LEU A 32 18.14 2.05 0.80
CA LEU A 32 18.01 3.33 1.48
C LEU A 32 19.31 4.13 1.29
N PRO A 33 19.27 5.37 0.75
CA PRO A 33 20.46 6.18 0.53
C PRO A 33 21.31 6.27 1.80
N GLY A 34 22.59 5.90 1.74
CA GLY A 34 23.52 6.00 2.87
C GLY A 34 23.52 4.82 3.86
N LEU A 35 22.79 3.73 3.60
CA LEU A 35 22.88 2.46 4.33
C LEU A 35 24.01 1.59 3.71
N ALA A 36 25.17 1.51 4.38
CA ALA A 36 26.26 0.63 3.96
C ALA A 36 25.85 -0.86 4.02
N GLU A 37 26.50 -1.73 3.24
CA GLU A 37 26.13 -3.15 3.11
C GLU A 37 26.18 -3.92 4.44
N ASP A 38 27.03 -3.51 5.39
CA ASP A 38 27.25 -4.14 6.69
C ASP A 38 26.41 -3.54 7.83
N ALA A 39 25.78 -2.38 7.61
CA ALA A 39 25.00 -1.69 8.63
C ALA A 39 23.59 -2.31 8.80
N THR A 40 23.15 -2.43 10.06
CA THR A 40 21.84 -3.03 10.38
C THR A 40 20.74 -1.99 10.54
N ILE A 41 21.07 -0.85 11.18
CA ILE A 41 20.24 0.36 11.30
C ILE A 41 21.15 1.58 11.26
N LYS A 42 20.74 2.65 10.57
CA LYS A 42 21.47 3.95 10.56
C LYS A 42 20.50 5.13 10.56
N PRO A 43 20.82 6.23 11.27
CA PRO A 43 20.14 7.50 11.06
C PRO A 43 20.42 7.99 9.62
N LEU A 44 19.37 8.20 8.84
CA LEU A 44 19.44 8.79 7.51
C LEU A 44 19.38 10.30 7.69
N LEU A 45 20.52 10.90 8.04
CA LEU A 45 20.66 12.34 8.20
C LEU A 45 21.22 12.98 6.91
N PRO A 46 20.97 14.28 6.67
CA PRO A 46 21.72 15.05 5.68
C PRO A 46 23.24 14.93 5.95
N PRO A 47 24.11 15.06 4.93
CA PRO A 47 25.54 14.71 5.04
C PRO A 47 26.38 15.36 6.16
N ASN A 48 25.84 16.31 6.94
CA ASN A 48 26.55 17.01 8.02
C ASN A 48 25.69 17.27 9.28
N ALA A 49 24.56 16.59 9.48
CA ALA A 49 23.75 16.84 10.67
C ALA A 49 24.27 16.02 11.86
N ASP A 50 24.65 16.71 12.94
CA ASP A 50 24.86 16.07 14.24
C ASP A 50 23.50 15.64 14.82
N ILE A 51 23.48 14.51 15.54
CA ILE A 51 22.26 13.89 16.11
C ILE A 51 21.49 14.82 17.08
N ALA A 52 22.05 15.98 17.43
CA ALA A 52 21.54 16.88 18.47
C ALA A 52 20.99 18.25 17.99
N GLU A 53 21.05 18.64 16.71
CA GLU A 53 20.59 19.98 16.31
C GLU A 53 19.64 19.94 15.10
N ASN A 54 18.36 19.76 15.41
CA ASN A 54 17.29 20.25 14.53
C ASN A 54 17.15 21.77 14.75
N ASP A 55 18.04 22.56 14.13
CA ASP A 55 17.85 24.02 14.07
C ASP A 55 16.70 24.33 13.08
N PRO A 56 15.56 24.87 13.55
CA PRO A 56 14.43 25.25 12.69
C PRO A 56 14.77 26.40 11.71
N ASN A 57 15.96 27.00 11.81
CA ASN A 57 16.44 28.05 10.89
C ASN A 57 17.42 27.55 9.83
N SER A 58 17.69 26.24 9.75
CA SER A 58 18.51 25.68 8.69
C SER A 58 17.75 25.71 7.35
N LEU A 59 18.27 26.50 6.39
CA LEU A 59 17.68 26.60 5.04
C LEU A 59 18.03 25.33 4.25
N ALA A 60 17.06 24.43 4.10
CA ALA A 60 17.17 23.32 3.16
C ALA A 60 17.18 23.86 1.72
N LEU A 61 18.25 23.58 0.97
CA LEU A 61 18.25 23.77 -0.49
C LEU A 61 17.30 22.75 -1.10
N THR A 62 16.02 23.10 -1.22
CA THR A 62 15.03 22.31 -1.94
C THR A 62 15.20 22.55 -3.44
N SER A 63 15.83 21.59 -4.10
CA SER A 63 15.67 21.46 -5.55
C SER A 63 14.17 21.30 -5.83
N THR A 64 13.58 22.19 -6.63
CA THR A 64 12.17 22.15 -7.07
C THR A 64 11.85 20.89 -7.91
N PHE A 65 12.84 20.03 -8.14
CA PHE A 65 12.74 18.77 -8.90
C PHE A 65 12.96 17.53 -8.04
N ALA A 66 13.14 17.64 -6.72
CA ALA A 66 13.20 16.47 -5.84
C ALA A 66 11.79 15.86 -5.72
N SER A 67 11.65 14.59 -6.08
CA SER A 67 10.40 13.84 -5.88
C SER A 67 10.08 13.75 -4.39
N GLU A 68 8.85 14.13 -3.99
CA GLU A 68 8.37 13.94 -2.62
C GLU A 68 8.45 12.46 -2.21
N SER A 69 9.22 12.17 -1.17
CA SER A 69 9.40 10.84 -0.58
C SER A 69 9.23 10.91 0.94
N VAL A 70 9.14 9.76 1.62
CA VAL A 70 9.15 9.76 3.09
C VAL A 70 10.45 10.37 3.61
N LEU A 71 11.56 10.11 2.90
CA LEU A 71 12.86 10.63 3.25
C LEU A 71 12.93 12.16 3.17
N THR A 72 12.54 12.76 2.04
CA THR A 72 12.60 14.23 1.89
C THR A 72 11.68 14.92 2.90
N MET A 73 10.49 14.38 3.12
CA MET A 73 9.52 14.92 4.07
C MET A 73 10.02 14.88 5.52
N THR A 74 10.63 13.77 5.94
CA THR A 74 11.17 13.68 7.29
C THR A 74 12.31 14.66 7.51
N TRP A 75 13.16 14.91 6.50
CA TRP A 75 14.20 15.93 6.57
C TRP A 75 13.64 17.35 6.65
N GLU A 76 12.67 17.69 5.80
CA GLU A 76 12.02 19.02 5.80
C GLU A 76 11.36 19.35 7.15
N HIS A 77 10.87 18.33 7.85
CA HIS A 77 10.24 18.48 9.16
C HIS A 77 11.18 18.21 10.35
N GLY A 78 12.48 17.95 10.13
CA GLY A 78 13.43 17.65 11.19
C GLY A 78 13.10 16.38 11.99
N ILE A 79 12.46 15.38 11.37
CA ILE A 79 12.05 14.15 12.04
C ILE A 79 13.18 13.12 11.91
N PRO A 80 13.64 12.51 13.03
CA PRO A 80 14.65 11.45 12.96
C PRO A 80 14.20 10.29 12.07
N LEU A 81 15.02 9.92 11.09
CA LEU A 81 14.73 8.85 10.14
C LEU A 81 15.71 7.69 10.31
N TYR A 82 15.20 6.47 10.42
CA TYR A 82 16.02 5.25 10.54
C TYR A 82 15.75 4.28 9.40
N GLY A 83 16.80 3.83 8.73
CA GLY A 83 16.72 2.70 7.81
C GLY A 83 16.90 1.37 8.53
N ILE A 84 16.00 0.42 8.31
CA ILE A 84 15.95 -0.87 9.02
C ILE A 84 16.18 -2.02 8.03
N LYS A 85 17.39 -2.60 8.06
CA LYS A 85 17.71 -3.79 7.25
C LYS A 85 17.15 -5.06 7.89
N ARG A 86 17.35 -5.20 9.21
CA ARG A 86 16.93 -6.37 10.01
C ARG A 86 16.15 -5.92 11.26
N ILE A 87 14.84 -6.12 11.25
CA ILE A 87 13.96 -5.72 12.37
C ILE A 87 14.30 -6.46 13.67
N LYS A 88 14.76 -7.73 13.60
CA LYS A 88 15.07 -8.56 14.77
C LYS A 88 16.43 -8.29 15.42
N ALA A 89 17.17 -7.28 14.95
CA ALA A 89 18.48 -6.95 15.49
C ALA A 89 18.40 -6.34 16.90
N VAL A 90 19.44 -6.53 17.72
CA VAL A 90 19.52 -6.00 19.08
C VAL A 90 19.50 -4.47 19.07
N GLU A 91 20.13 -3.87 18.05
CA GLU A 91 20.15 -2.43 17.82
C GLU A 91 18.75 -1.87 17.59
N THR A 92 17.87 -2.62 16.92
CA THR A 92 16.46 -2.22 16.70
C THR A 92 15.76 -2.05 18.03
N MET A 93 15.86 -3.07 18.88
CA MET A 93 15.28 -3.05 20.22
C MET A 93 15.84 -1.89 21.05
N ARG A 94 17.16 -1.70 21.00
CA ARG A 94 17.84 -0.64 21.76
C ARG A 94 17.36 0.76 21.34
N ILE A 95 17.28 1.02 20.03
CA ILE A 95 16.83 2.32 19.50
C ILE A 95 15.34 2.54 19.82
N LEU A 96 14.48 1.53 19.62
CA LEU A 96 13.06 1.65 19.93
C LEU A 96 12.83 1.97 21.42
N LYS A 97 13.58 1.32 22.32
CA LYS A 97 13.54 1.61 23.76
C LYS A 97 14.03 3.01 24.10
N SER A 98 15.13 3.48 23.48
CA SER A 98 15.64 4.83 23.74
C SER A 98 14.71 5.94 23.24
N LEU A 99 13.93 5.68 22.18
CA LEU A 99 12.93 6.62 21.69
C LEU A 99 11.72 6.74 22.62
N ALA A 100 11.51 5.77 23.52
CA ALA A 100 10.40 5.68 24.46
C ALA A 100 9.03 6.09 23.86
N PRO A 101 8.62 5.52 22.70
CA PRO A 101 7.39 5.93 22.04
C PRO A 101 6.17 5.58 22.89
N THR A 102 5.15 6.43 22.86
CA THR A 102 3.86 6.10 23.48
C THR A 102 3.10 5.04 22.67
N LEU A 103 3.20 5.12 21.34
CA LEU A 103 2.51 4.27 20.37
C LEU A 103 3.36 4.16 19.10
N GLY A 104 3.36 2.99 18.45
CA GLY A 104 3.89 2.83 17.10
C GLY A 104 2.79 2.89 16.02
N VAL A 105 3.11 3.45 14.86
CA VAL A 105 2.21 3.45 13.69
C VAL A 105 2.91 2.76 12.52
N VAL A 106 2.19 1.87 11.85
CA VAL A 106 2.68 1.11 10.70
C VAL A 106 1.81 1.41 9.49
N ALA A 107 2.48 1.68 8.36
CA ALA A 107 1.90 1.74 7.03
C ALA A 107 2.93 1.15 6.05
N CYS A 108 2.52 0.16 5.25
CA CYS A 108 3.37 -0.50 4.24
C CYS A 108 4.75 -0.95 4.73
N PHE A 109 4.85 -1.51 5.94
CA PHE A 109 6.11 -2.02 6.48
C PHE A 109 6.25 -3.53 6.27
N PRO A 110 7.14 -4.01 5.38
CA PRO A 110 7.15 -5.40 4.92
C PRO A 110 7.86 -6.37 5.87
N ARG A 111 8.04 -6.02 7.14
CA ARG A 111 8.75 -6.84 8.12
C ARG A 111 7.83 -7.15 9.29
N LEU A 112 7.77 -8.42 9.67
CA LEU A 112 7.03 -8.85 10.86
C LEU A 112 7.65 -8.22 12.11
N ILE A 113 6.87 -7.43 12.83
CA ILE A 113 7.25 -6.85 14.12
C ILE A 113 6.98 -7.91 15.19
N THR A 114 8.02 -8.31 15.91
CA THR A 114 7.89 -9.37 16.93
C THR A 114 7.13 -8.89 18.16
N GLU A 115 6.56 -9.81 18.93
CA GLU A 115 5.92 -9.49 20.22
C GLU A 115 6.81 -8.65 21.14
N ALA A 116 8.10 -8.98 21.20
CA ALA A 116 9.06 -8.24 22.00
C ALA A 116 9.17 -6.76 21.58
N LEU A 117 9.08 -6.45 20.29
CA LEU A 117 9.07 -5.07 19.79
C LEU A 117 7.71 -4.41 19.98
N LEU A 118 6.61 -5.15 19.73
CA LEU A 118 5.24 -4.69 19.92
C LEU A 118 4.97 -4.23 21.36
N ALA A 119 5.62 -4.85 22.34
CA ALA A 119 5.51 -4.53 23.75
C ALA A 119 6.31 -3.28 24.19
N VAL A 120 7.13 -2.67 23.32
CA VAL A 120 7.97 -1.52 23.72
C VAL A 120 7.15 -0.24 23.87
N PRO A 121 6.34 0.21 22.88
CA PRO A 121 5.47 1.35 23.10
C PRO A 121 4.38 1.03 24.10
N ARG A 122 4.13 1.93 25.06
CA ARG A 122 3.19 1.71 26.16
C ARG A 122 1.78 1.30 25.70
N LEU A 123 1.33 1.83 24.56
CA LEU A 123 0.00 1.55 24.00
C LEU A 123 0.03 0.52 22.86
N GLY A 124 1.20 0.00 22.50
CA GLY A 124 1.38 -0.95 21.39
C GLY A 124 1.52 -0.27 20.02
N PHE A 125 1.02 -0.93 18.99
CA PHE A 125 1.12 -0.48 17.59
C PHE A 125 -0.24 -0.47 16.91
N LEU A 126 -0.45 0.53 16.05
CA LEU A 126 -1.52 0.57 15.06
C LEU A 126 -0.96 0.32 13.67
N ASN A 127 -1.72 -0.36 12.82
CA ASN A 127 -1.43 -0.52 11.39
C ASN A 127 -2.58 0.06 10.55
N VAL A 128 -2.24 0.73 9.45
CA VAL A 128 -3.20 1.27 8.47
C VAL A 128 -3.24 0.35 7.26
N HIS A 129 -4.20 -0.56 7.25
CA HIS A 129 -4.33 -1.60 6.23
C HIS A 129 -5.33 -1.22 5.14
N PRO A 130 -4.99 -1.31 3.83
CA PRO A 130 -5.88 -0.92 2.73
C PRO A 130 -6.90 -2.00 2.32
N SER A 131 -7.58 -2.56 3.32
CA SER A 131 -8.80 -3.36 3.12
C SER A 131 -9.79 -3.20 4.28
N LEU A 132 -10.98 -3.78 4.14
CA LEU A 132 -11.91 -4.00 5.23
C LEU A 132 -11.62 -5.35 5.91
N LEU A 133 -10.71 -5.37 6.89
CA LEU A 133 -10.40 -6.57 7.67
C LEU A 133 -11.66 -7.17 8.31
N PRO A 134 -11.79 -8.52 8.35
CA PRO A 134 -10.74 -9.52 8.14
C PRO A 134 -10.51 -9.93 6.67
N GLU A 135 -11.23 -9.33 5.72
CA GLU A 135 -11.04 -9.63 4.30
C GLU A 135 -9.76 -8.97 3.76
N TYR A 136 -9.11 -9.66 2.84
CA TYR A 136 -7.91 -9.20 2.16
C TYR A 136 -6.73 -8.86 3.09
N ARG A 137 -6.38 -9.75 4.01
CA ARG A 137 -5.10 -9.69 4.75
C ARG A 137 -3.92 -9.92 3.80
N GLY A 138 -2.75 -9.44 4.18
CA GLY A 138 -1.51 -9.67 3.44
C GLY A 138 -1.05 -8.45 2.62
N PRO A 139 -0.03 -8.62 1.77
CA PRO A 139 0.82 -7.52 1.37
C PRO A 139 0.31 -6.67 0.19
N ALA A 140 -0.69 -7.13 -0.57
CA ALA A 140 -1.17 -6.45 -1.78
C ALA A 140 -2.71 -6.44 -1.90
N PRO A 141 -3.45 -6.00 -0.86
CA PRO A 141 -4.90 -6.15 -0.82
C PRO A 141 -5.62 -5.42 -1.96
N LEU A 142 -5.11 -4.27 -2.42
CA LEU A 142 -5.72 -3.53 -3.53
C LEU A 142 -5.75 -4.35 -4.82
N PHE A 143 -4.64 -5.02 -5.16
CA PHE A 143 -4.56 -5.92 -6.32
C PHE A 143 -5.64 -7.01 -6.24
N TRP A 144 -5.75 -7.69 -5.09
CA TRP A 144 -6.68 -8.80 -4.91
C TRP A 144 -8.14 -8.37 -4.93
N GLN A 145 -8.46 -7.21 -4.35
CA GLN A 145 -9.79 -6.60 -4.41
C GLN A 145 -10.19 -6.25 -5.85
N LEU A 146 -9.28 -5.64 -6.61
CA LEU A 146 -9.50 -5.34 -8.03
C LEU A 146 -9.69 -6.61 -8.86
N ARG A 147 -8.85 -7.62 -8.61
CA ARG A 147 -8.95 -8.93 -9.28
C ARG A 147 -10.27 -9.61 -8.98
N ALA A 148 -10.77 -9.53 -7.75
CA ALA A 148 -12.08 -10.06 -7.35
C ALA A 148 -13.26 -9.28 -7.97
N GLY A 149 -13.01 -8.09 -8.52
CA GLY A 149 -14.04 -7.23 -9.11
C GLY A 149 -14.79 -6.38 -8.09
N GLU A 150 -14.16 -6.11 -6.94
CA GLU A 150 -14.75 -5.29 -5.89
C GLU A 150 -15.04 -3.88 -6.39
N GLN A 151 -16.25 -3.39 -6.14
CA GLN A 151 -16.64 -2.01 -6.47
C GLN A 151 -16.36 -1.04 -5.32
N ARG A 152 -16.19 -1.60 -4.13
CA ARG A 152 -15.97 -0.87 -2.88
C ARG A 152 -14.86 -1.61 -2.15
N THR A 153 -13.87 -0.87 -1.71
CA THR A 153 -12.83 -1.34 -0.81
C THR A 153 -13.03 -0.62 0.54
N GLY A 154 -11.99 -0.56 1.36
CA GLY A 154 -11.95 0.31 2.51
C GLY A 154 -10.61 0.24 3.20
N VAL A 155 -10.44 1.09 4.19
CA VAL A 155 -9.26 1.12 5.05
C VAL A 155 -9.64 0.63 6.43
N THR A 156 -8.71 -0.08 7.06
CA THR A 156 -8.81 -0.48 8.45
C THR A 156 -7.61 0.07 9.22
N VAL A 157 -7.88 0.77 10.31
CA VAL A 157 -6.88 1.00 11.36
C VAL A 157 -7.11 -0.06 12.43
N HIS A 158 -6.12 -0.90 12.65
CA HIS A 158 -6.21 -1.98 13.65
C HIS A 158 -4.99 -1.98 14.56
N TRP A 159 -5.19 -2.44 15.79
CA TRP A 159 -4.10 -2.76 16.70
C TRP A 159 -3.36 -3.98 16.18
N MET A 160 -2.03 -3.96 16.27
CA MET A 160 -1.21 -5.07 15.84
C MET A 160 -1.07 -6.12 16.94
N ASP A 161 -1.04 -7.38 16.53
CA ASP A 161 -0.58 -8.51 17.35
C ASP A 161 0.66 -9.15 16.66
N ALA A 162 1.08 -10.31 17.13
CA ALA A 162 2.25 -11.02 16.61
C ALA A 162 2.12 -11.55 15.17
N GLN A 163 0.91 -11.48 14.59
CA GLN A 163 0.58 -11.99 13.26
C GLN A 163 0.20 -10.83 12.34
N PHE A 164 0.27 -11.07 11.03
CA PHE A 164 -0.08 -10.05 10.04
C PHE A 164 -1.60 -9.86 9.98
N ASP A 165 -2.04 -8.62 10.20
CA ASP A 165 -3.40 -8.14 9.91
C ASP A 165 -4.55 -8.87 10.67
N THR A 166 -4.26 -9.49 11.82
CA THR A 166 -5.24 -10.24 12.64
C THR A 166 -5.73 -9.50 13.88
N GLY A 167 -4.99 -8.48 14.33
CA GLY A 167 -5.30 -7.79 15.57
C GLY A 167 -6.61 -6.98 15.52
N PRO A 168 -7.12 -6.54 16.69
CA PRO A 168 -8.46 -5.96 16.78
C PRO A 168 -8.56 -4.62 16.04
N ILE A 169 -9.71 -4.41 15.40
CA ILE A 169 -10.02 -3.22 14.62
C ILE A 169 -10.26 -2.04 15.57
N ALA A 170 -9.55 -0.93 15.35
CA ALA A 170 -9.83 0.34 16.01
C ALA A 170 -10.92 1.11 15.26
N ALA A 171 -10.78 1.23 13.93
CA ALA A 171 -11.77 1.88 13.07
C ALA A 171 -11.66 1.40 11.62
N GLN A 172 -12.75 1.55 10.86
CA GLN A 172 -12.82 1.20 9.44
C GLN A 172 -13.56 2.28 8.66
N ARG A 173 -13.21 2.44 7.38
CA ARG A 173 -13.93 3.31 6.45
C ARG A 173 -14.02 2.66 5.08
N LEU A 174 -15.24 2.57 4.57
CA LEU A 174 -15.49 2.15 3.19
C LEU A 174 -14.99 3.22 2.21
N VAL A 175 -14.37 2.78 1.12
CA VAL A 175 -13.85 3.66 0.07
C VAL A 175 -14.35 3.13 -1.29
N PRO A 176 -15.16 3.91 -2.03
CA PRO A 176 -15.61 3.51 -3.35
C PRO A 176 -14.48 3.61 -4.38
N LEU A 177 -14.40 2.65 -5.30
CA LEU A 177 -13.48 2.71 -6.44
C LEU A 177 -14.26 3.14 -7.69
N SER A 178 -13.73 4.15 -8.39
CA SER A 178 -14.29 4.59 -9.67
C SER A 178 -13.86 3.65 -10.79
N ASP A 179 -14.66 3.55 -11.85
CA ASP A 179 -14.28 2.76 -13.01
C ASP A 179 -13.05 3.33 -13.71
N GLY A 180 -12.16 2.44 -14.12
CA GLY A 180 -10.92 2.79 -14.80
C GLY A 180 -9.89 3.54 -13.94
N ILE A 181 -10.09 3.61 -12.61
CA ILE A 181 -9.12 4.19 -11.68
C ILE A 181 -7.74 3.53 -11.87
N SER A 182 -6.68 4.33 -11.87
CA SER A 182 -5.32 3.80 -11.91
C SER A 182 -4.91 3.22 -10.55
N GLU A 183 -3.90 2.35 -10.52
CA GLU A 183 -3.29 1.89 -9.26
C GLU A 183 -2.92 3.08 -8.37
N HIS A 184 -2.25 4.05 -8.98
CA HIS A 184 -1.72 5.23 -8.35
C HIS A 184 -2.81 6.07 -7.68
N ASP A 185 -3.90 6.36 -8.40
CA ASP A 185 -5.02 7.12 -7.86
C ASP A 185 -5.76 6.34 -6.78
N ALA A 186 -5.91 5.02 -6.94
CA ALA A 186 -6.52 4.17 -5.94
C ALA A 186 -5.68 4.12 -4.66
N THR A 187 -4.36 3.97 -4.77
CA THR A 187 -3.43 3.99 -3.65
C THR A 187 -3.46 5.33 -2.91
N ARG A 188 -3.49 6.46 -3.63
CA ARG A 188 -3.65 7.80 -3.02
C ARG A 188 -4.98 7.96 -2.30
N LEU A 189 -6.06 7.53 -2.93
CA LEU A 189 -7.41 7.60 -2.35
C LEU A 189 -7.47 6.81 -1.04
N MET A 190 -6.90 5.60 -1.04
CA MET A 190 -6.83 4.73 0.13
C MET A 190 -5.92 5.30 1.21
N ALA A 191 -4.72 5.77 0.87
CA ALA A 191 -3.81 6.36 1.84
C ALA A 191 -4.39 7.60 2.53
N ARG A 192 -5.07 8.48 1.79
CA ARG A 192 -5.77 9.65 2.36
C ARG A 192 -6.92 9.25 3.27
N ALA A 193 -7.70 8.24 2.89
CA ALA A 193 -8.74 7.70 3.74
C ALA A 193 -8.15 7.09 5.03
N GLY A 194 -7.09 6.30 4.91
CA GLY A 194 -6.39 5.65 6.00
C GLY A 194 -5.76 6.64 6.97
N GLY A 195 -5.09 7.67 6.46
CA GLY A 195 -4.51 8.76 7.25
C GLY A 195 -5.56 9.51 8.07
N ARG A 196 -6.73 9.82 7.49
CA ARG A 196 -7.84 10.43 8.25
C ARG A 196 -8.35 9.53 9.36
N VAL A 197 -8.63 8.26 9.06
CA VAL A 197 -9.10 7.30 10.06
C VAL A 197 -8.07 7.11 11.17
N LEU A 198 -6.78 7.09 10.83
CA LEU A 198 -5.70 6.99 11.80
C LEU A 198 -5.67 8.21 12.72
N VAL A 199 -5.72 9.42 12.16
CA VAL A 199 -5.74 10.67 12.95
C VAL A 199 -6.94 10.68 13.92
N ASP A 200 -8.13 10.29 13.45
CA ASP A 200 -9.32 10.20 14.30
C ASP A 200 -9.08 9.21 15.47
N VAL A 201 -8.56 8.02 15.19
CA VAL A 201 -8.21 7.02 16.22
C VAL A 201 -7.17 7.58 17.20
N LEU A 202 -6.14 8.29 16.72
CA LEU A 202 -5.11 8.87 17.59
C LEU A 202 -5.67 9.97 18.50
N HIS A 203 -6.64 10.77 18.04
CA HIS A 203 -7.33 11.74 18.90
C HIS A 203 -8.11 11.07 20.03
N HIS A 204 -8.80 9.95 19.75
CA HIS A 204 -9.45 9.14 20.80
C HIS A 204 -8.41 8.59 21.80
N VAL A 205 -7.32 8.01 21.30
CA VAL A 205 -6.24 7.43 22.11
C VAL A 205 -5.56 8.47 23.00
N THR A 206 -5.33 9.67 22.48
CA THR A 206 -4.76 10.79 23.27
C THR A 206 -5.75 11.36 24.29
N GLY A 207 -7.05 11.25 24.03
CA GLY A 207 -8.13 11.54 24.99
C GLY A 207 -8.33 10.47 26.08
N GLY A 208 -7.59 9.36 26.04
CA GLY A 208 -7.68 8.27 27.01
C GLY A 208 -8.60 7.12 26.61
N GLU A 209 -9.18 7.16 25.41
CA GLU A 209 -10.03 6.09 24.88
C GLU A 209 -9.22 5.15 23.98
N MET A 210 -9.35 3.83 24.18
CA MET A 210 -8.79 2.84 23.25
C MET A 210 -9.93 2.17 22.50
N PRO A 211 -10.31 2.65 21.30
CA PRO A 211 -11.29 1.95 20.49
C PRO A 211 -10.72 0.62 20.01
N TYR A 212 -11.40 -0.48 20.32
CA TYR A 212 -11.05 -1.80 19.80
C TYR A 212 -12.28 -2.68 19.67
N ARG A 213 -12.32 -3.45 18.59
CA ARG A 213 -13.28 -4.54 18.37
C ARG A 213 -12.55 -5.73 17.77
N LYS A 214 -12.75 -6.92 18.33
CA LYS A 214 -12.20 -8.15 17.75
C LYS A 214 -12.68 -8.30 16.30
N GLN A 215 -11.79 -8.71 15.40
CA GLN A 215 -12.20 -9.07 14.05
C GLN A 215 -13.23 -10.22 14.12
N PRO A 216 -14.30 -10.20 13.30
CA PRO A 216 -15.19 -11.36 13.19
C PRO A 216 -14.41 -12.61 12.73
N PRO A 217 -14.89 -13.82 13.04
CA PRO A 217 -14.26 -15.05 12.56
C PRO A 217 -14.27 -15.09 11.02
N GLY A 218 -13.26 -15.75 10.44
CA GLY A 218 -13.07 -15.84 9.00
C GLY A 218 -12.08 -14.80 8.46
N GLY A 219 -12.39 -14.27 7.28
CA GLY A 219 -11.48 -13.44 6.49
C GLY A 219 -10.75 -14.22 5.41
N SER A 220 -9.94 -13.48 4.67
CA SER A 220 -9.08 -14.01 3.62
C SER A 220 -7.66 -13.47 3.78
N TYR A 221 -6.69 -14.28 3.36
CA TYR A 221 -5.30 -13.86 3.25
C TYR A 221 -4.86 -14.16 1.83
N GLN A 222 -4.22 -13.20 1.18
CA GLN A 222 -3.63 -13.42 -0.13
C GLN A 222 -2.13 -13.12 -0.10
N PRO A 223 -1.32 -13.90 -0.82
CA PRO A 223 0.11 -13.67 -0.89
C PRO A 223 0.44 -12.45 -1.78
N TRP A 224 1.74 -12.24 -1.98
CA TRP A 224 2.21 -11.35 -3.03
C TRP A 224 1.74 -11.84 -4.41
N PRO A 225 1.24 -10.98 -5.32
CA PRO A 225 0.82 -11.39 -6.66
C PRO A 225 1.98 -11.87 -7.53
N HIS A 226 1.71 -12.87 -8.36
CA HIS A 226 2.63 -13.41 -9.36
C HIS A 226 2.02 -13.32 -10.76
N ALA A 227 2.81 -13.65 -11.79
CA ALA A 227 2.38 -13.55 -13.20
C ALA A 227 1.08 -14.33 -13.49
N GLU A 228 0.87 -15.46 -12.81
CA GLU A 228 -0.34 -16.30 -12.93
C GLU A 228 -1.61 -15.59 -12.42
N ASP A 229 -1.47 -14.61 -11.53
CA ASP A 229 -2.61 -13.86 -11.01
C ASP A 229 -3.17 -12.85 -12.02
N PHE A 230 -2.48 -12.62 -13.13
CA PHE A 230 -2.93 -11.81 -14.27
C PHE A 230 -3.75 -12.62 -15.29
N ILE A 231 -4.03 -13.90 -15.01
CA ILE A 231 -5.00 -14.67 -15.77
C ILE A 231 -6.40 -14.09 -15.57
N ILE A 232 -7.03 -13.73 -16.68
CA ILE A 232 -8.41 -13.24 -16.77
C ILE A 232 -9.30 -14.29 -17.43
N SER A 233 -10.62 -14.17 -17.26
CA SER A 233 -11.60 -15.08 -17.83
C SER A 233 -12.69 -14.32 -18.59
N ALA A 234 -13.08 -14.85 -19.74
CA ALA A 234 -14.25 -14.36 -20.49
C ALA A 234 -15.56 -14.49 -19.68
N GLU A 235 -15.61 -15.36 -18.66
CA GLU A 235 -16.76 -15.49 -17.77
C GLU A 235 -16.87 -14.36 -16.74
N TRP A 236 -15.89 -13.46 -16.67
CA TRP A 236 -15.99 -12.27 -15.84
C TRP A 236 -16.77 -11.18 -16.56
N ALA A 237 -17.42 -10.31 -15.79
CA ALA A 237 -18.02 -9.10 -16.31
C ALA A 237 -16.96 -8.23 -17.00
N ALA A 238 -17.26 -7.65 -18.17
CA ALA A 238 -16.33 -6.80 -18.91
C ALA A 238 -15.77 -5.66 -18.05
N ARG A 239 -16.64 -5.03 -17.24
CA ARG A 239 -16.26 -4.01 -16.26
C ARG A 239 -15.21 -4.47 -15.25
N ARG A 240 -15.32 -5.71 -14.76
CA ARG A 240 -14.35 -6.29 -13.82
C ARG A 240 -12.98 -6.43 -14.50
N ILE A 241 -12.95 -7.02 -15.70
CA ILE A 241 -11.71 -7.20 -16.45
C ILE A 241 -11.07 -5.84 -16.75
N PHE A 242 -11.87 -4.88 -17.24
CA PHE A 242 -11.42 -3.52 -17.52
C PHE A 242 -10.80 -2.86 -16.29
N ASN A 243 -11.50 -2.84 -15.15
CA ASN A 243 -11.01 -2.21 -13.93
C ASN A 243 -9.75 -2.89 -13.40
N PHE A 244 -9.70 -4.23 -13.41
CA PHE A 244 -8.51 -4.99 -13.02
C PHE A 244 -7.33 -4.63 -13.92
N MET A 245 -7.53 -4.60 -15.24
CA MET A 245 -6.47 -4.28 -16.20
C MET A 245 -5.96 -2.84 -16.05
N ARG A 246 -6.87 -1.87 -15.92
CA ARG A 246 -6.51 -0.46 -15.76
C ARG A 246 -5.71 -0.21 -14.49
N ALA A 247 -6.10 -0.86 -13.40
CA ALA A 247 -5.50 -0.65 -12.10
C ALA A 247 -4.29 -1.55 -11.81
N THR A 248 -3.96 -2.52 -12.68
CA THR A 248 -2.79 -3.39 -12.46
C THR A 248 -1.76 -3.38 -13.60
N VAL A 249 -1.95 -2.54 -14.62
CA VAL A 249 -1.00 -2.39 -15.75
C VAL A 249 0.43 -2.02 -15.31
N VAL A 250 0.56 -1.25 -14.22
CA VAL A 250 1.86 -0.84 -13.62
C VAL A 250 2.73 -2.02 -13.18
N TRP A 251 2.14 -3.20 -12.97
CA TRP A 251 2.88 -4.40 -12.59
C TRP A 251 3.66 -5.03 -13.75
N GLY A 252 3.40 -4.60 -15.00
CA GLY A 252 4.19 -4.98 -16.16
C GLY A 252 4.00 -6.43 -16.64
N HIS A 253 2.99 -7.13 -16.13
CA HIS A 253 2.62 -8.46 -16.61
C HIS A 253 1.55 -8.36 -17.71
N PRO A 254 1.66 -9.14 -18.79
CA PRO A 254 0.55 -9.28 -19.73
C PRO A 254 -0.62 -10.01 -19.07
N TYR A 255 -1.84 -9.67 -19.49
CA TYR A 255 -3.03 -10.39 -19.07
C TYR A 255 -3.22 -11.62 -19.94
N ILE A 256 -3.37 -12.77 -19.29
CA ILE A 256 -3.44 -14.07 -19.96
C ILE A 256 -4.90 -14.46 -20.10
N LEU A 257 -5.34 -14.73 -21.32
CA LEU A 257 -6.69 -15.18 -21.63
C LEU A 257 -6.62 -16.47 -22.44
N ASP A 258 -7.04 -17.58 -21.85
CA ASP A 258 -7.22 -18.85 -22.57
C ASP A 258 -8.66 -18.93 -23.07
N LEU A 259 -8.85 -18.94 -24.39
CA LEU A 259 -10.15 -18.92 -25.05
C LEU A 259 -10.12 -19.80 -26.30
N GLU A 260 -11.10 -20.70 -26.44
CA GLU A 260 -11.22 -21.63 -27.57
C GLU A 260 -9.95 -22.47 -27.84
N GLY A 261 -9.25 -22.88 -26.78
CA GLY A 261 -8.02 -23.67 -26.88
C GLY A 261 -6.79 -22.87 -27.33
N GLN A 262 -6.92 -21.55 -27.48
CA GLN A 262 -5.82 -20.64 -27.78
C GLN A 262 -5.53 -19.71 -26.60
N ARG A 263 -4.23 -19.43 -26.39
CA ARG A 263 -3.77 -18.44 -25.42
C ARG A 263 -3.58 -17.08 -26.09
N TRP A 264 -4.19 -16.06 -25.50
CA TRP A 264 -4.04 -14.66 -25.86
C TRP A 264 -3.33 -13.90 -24.74
N LEU A 265 -2.47 -12.97 -25.14
CA LEU A 265 -1.81 -12.04 -24.22
C LEU A 265 -2.31 -10.63 -24.53
N LEU A 266 -2.78 -9.91 -23.52
CA LEU A 266 -3.31 -8.55 -23.65
C LEU A 266 -2.48 -7.58 -22.79
N SER A 267 -2.39 -6.30 -23.20
CA SER A 267 -1.61 -5.28 -22.47
C SER A 267 -2.50 -4.20 -21.84
N ASP A 268 -3.33 -3.55 -22.65
CA ASP A 268 -4.07 -2.35 -22.25
C ASP A 268 -5.55 -2.57 -22.40
N ALA A 269 -6.32 -2.26 -21.36
CA ALA A 269 -7.77 -2.14 -21.48
C ALA A 269 -8.13 -0.75 -22.04
N LEU A 270 -8.85 -0.73 -23.16
CA LEU A 270 -9.21 0.46 -23.92
C LEU A 270 -10.62 0.94 -23.56
N SER A 271 -11.59 0.04 -23.56
CA SER A 271 -12.97 0.35 -23.21
C SER A 271 -13.73 -0.91 -22.78
N TRP A 272 -14.91 -0.72 -22.21
CA TRP A 272 -15.85 -1.80 -21.92
C TRP A 272 -17.29 -1.32 -22.10
N SER A 273 -18.21 -2.26 -22.31
CA SER A 273 -19.66 -1.99 -22.42
C SER A 273 -20.46 -3.10 -21.77
N ASN A 274 -21.50 -2.75 -21.00
CA ASN A 274 -22.49 -3.72 -20.50
C ASN A 274 -23.62 -3.99 -21.50
N TYR A 275 -23.76 -3.15 -22.53
CA TYR A 275 -24.91 -3.17 -23.45
C TYR A 275 -24.58 -3.84 -24.78
N THR A 276 -23.29 -3.85 -25.14
CA THR A 276 -22.81 -4.42 -26.39
C THR A 276 -22.49 -5.88 -26.15
N THR A 277 -23.05 -6.76 -26.98
CA THR A 277 -22.75 -8.19 -27.00
C THR A 277 -22.24 -8.57 -28.37
N LEU A 278 -21.15 -9.34 -28.41
CA LEU A 278 -20.65 -9.93 -29.64
C LEU A 278 -21.37 -11.26 -29.93
N GLU A 279 -21.59 -11.55 -31.22
CA GLU A 279 -22.11 -12.85 -31.65
C GLU A 279 -21.03 -13.94 -31.52
N THR A 280 -19.79 -13.60 -31.85
CA THR A 280 -18.62 -14.46 -31.66
C THR A 280 -18.01 -14.28 -30.26
N PRO A 281 -17.19 -15.23 -29.79
CA PRO A 281 -16.48 -15.08 -28.52
C PRO A 281 -15.50 -13.90 -28.50
N TYR A 282 -14.92 -13.55 -29.63
CA TYR A 282 -14.07 -12.38 -29.80
C TYR A 282 -14.00 -11.91 -31.26
N GLU A 283 -13.52 -10.69 -31.46
CA GLU A 283 -13.17 -10.11 -32.76
C GLU A 283 -11.79 -9.43 -32.68
N ILE A 284 -11.02 -9.47 -33.77
CA ILE A 284 -9.70 -8.83 -33.85
C ILE A 284 -9.68 -7.85 -35.02
N ASN A 285 -9.31 -6.61 -34.74
CA ASN A 285 -9.11 -5.57 -35.74
C ASN A 285 -7.76 -4.88 -35.51
N GLY A 286 -6.76 -5.23 -36.34
CA GLY A 286 -5.40 -4.76 -36.16
C GLY A 286 -4.75 -5.28 -34.88
N ASP A 287 -4.44 -4.38 -33.94
CA ASP A 287 -3.93 -4.71 -32.60
C ASP A 287 -5.00 -4.70 -31.50
N ILE A 288 -6.26 -4.43 -31.85
CA ILE A 288 -7.37 -4.38 -30.91
C ILE A 288 -8.08 -5.73 -30.87
N PHE A 289 -8.20 -6.29 -29.66
CA PHE A 289 -8.93 -7.49 -29.32
C PHE A 289 -10.23 -7.09 -28.61
N THR A 290 -11.38 -7.41 -29.21
CA THR A 290 -12.69 -7.22 -28.59
C THR A 290 -13.19 -8.57 -28.07
N LEU A 291 -13.31 -8.70 -26.75
CA LEU A 291 -13.71 -9.93 -26.06
C LEU A 291 -15.18 -9.86 -25.66
N ARG A 292 -15.94 -10.93 -25.94
CA ARG A 292 -17.24 -11.17 -25.30
C ARG A 292 -17.03 -11.62 -23.86
N CYS A 293 -17.69 -10.93 -22.94
CA CYS A 293 -17.61 -11.14 -21.51
C CYS A 293 -18.99 -11.49 -20.93
N SER A 294 -19.03 -11.94 -19.68
CA SER A 294 -20.25 -12.33 -18.98
C SER A 294 -20.53 -11.42 -17.77
N PRO A 295 -21.30 -10.33 -17.89
CA PRO A 295 -21.83 -9.72 -19.11
C PRO A 295 -20.87 -8.74 -19.79
N GLY A 296 -21.20 -8.37 -21.02
CA GLY A 296 -20.67 -7.21 -21.72
C GLY A 296 -19.55 -7.53 -22.71
N THR A 297 -18.82 -6.50 -23.12
CA THR A 297 -17.66 -6.60 -24.01
C THR A 297 -16.52 -5.75 -23.50
N LEU A 298 -15.28 -6.24 -23.70
CA LEU A 298 -14.04 -5.55 -23.37
C LEU A 298 -13.26 -5.31 -24.66
N GLN A 299 -12.75 -4.11 -24.86
CA GLN A 299 -11.71 -3.85 -25.85
C GLN A 299 -10.36 -3.72 -25.17
N ALA A 300 -9.39 -4.48 -25.65
CA ALA A 300 -8.02 -4.46 -25.17
C ALA A 300 -7.01 -4.50 -26.31
N ARG A 301 -5.76 -4.11 -26.04
CA ARG A 301 -4.66 -4.30 -27.00
C ARG A 301 -4.04 -5.68 -26.85
N LEU A 302 -3.71 -6.30 -27.98
CA LEU A 302 -2.86 -7.48 -28.03
C LEU A 302 -1.45 -7.13 -27.54
N TYR A 303 -0.95 -7.88 -26.57
CA TYR A 303 0.43 -7.76 -26.12
C TYR A 303 1.37 -8.26 -27.20
N ARG A 304 2.29 -7.41 -27.65
CA ARG A 304 3.38 -7.78 -28.55
C ARG A 304 4.69 -7.63 -27.76
N PRO A 305 5.39 -8.74 -27.44
CA PRO A 305 6.74 -8.63 -26.93
C PRO A 305 7.58 -7.93 -28.00
N ASN A 306 8.12 -6.75 -27.69
CA ASN A 306 8.94 -5.88 -28.54
C ASN A 306 9.20 -6.39 -29.97
N ALA A 307 8.51 -5.77 -30.95
CA ALA A 307 8.91 -5.78 -32.35
C ALA A 307 10.25 -5.04 -32.52
#